data_AF-A0A0G1LDV0-F1
#
_entry.id   AF-A0A0G1LDV0-F1
#
_cell.length_a   1.000
_cell.length_b   1.000
_cell.length_c   1.000
_cell.angle_alpha   90.00
_cell.angle_beta   90.00
_cell.angle_gamma   90.00
#
_symmetry.space_group_name_H-M   'P 1'
#
loop_
_entity.id
_entity.type
_entity.pdbx_description
1 polymer ?
#
loop_
_entity_poly.entity_id
_entity_poly.type
_entity_poly.pdbx_seq_one_letter_code
_entity_poly.pdbx_strand_id
1 'polypeptide(L)'
;MSLEKKFVPELVDAVFAGDQELMLDTVGGASVSNLVSESEARQLHDAGFELVCRRIYPATTDTQTSMTRLYSIIQFRREQVLWAEICGNSYVSLQNGKNIAWMVIVPPSHRLMDEQDNVFQAHCRDGLNILSIKPVKLTHIWAGIFQVHEAGHLYDIAIGAEGATRSLDEYVEGEVRAYRTEDALVSVITQGKFSTVIDDIIITNAFDDPTDILMVVRSDHQKWEQISLRLGTLITHEFPASVSEMAMRYGYYVTAIAFRIAERQASNDGDLMVKQKKAIVTIMRAEPSAARIIESL
;
A
#
# COMPACT_ATOMS: atom_id res chain seq x y z
N MET A 1 26.89 -22.37 2.94
CA MET A 1 25.57 -22.80 2.42
C MET A 1 24.59 -21.72 2.83
N SER A 2 24.11 -20.93 1.87
CA SER A 2 23.45 -19.64 2.14
C SER A 2 22.05 -19.80 2.70
N LEU A 3 21.69 -18.89 3.61
CA LEU A 3 20.37 -18.73 4.24
C LEU A 3 19.26 -18.36 3.22
N GLU A 4 19.59 -18.15 1.95
CA GLU A 4 18.68 -17.71 0.88
C GLU A 4 17.69 -18.80 0.42
N LYS A 5 17.97 -20.09 0.65
CA LYS A 5 17.16 -21.17 0.07
C LYS A 5 16.02 -21.69 0.95
N LYS A 6 15.91 -21.25 2.21
CA LYS A 6 14.85 -21.71 3.12
C LYS A 6 13.77 -20.65 3.40
N PHE A 7 14.02 -19.39 3.05
CA PHE A 7 13.14 -18.28 3.41
C PHE A 7 11.88 -18.16 2.55
N VAL A 8 11.80 -18.83 1.39
CA VAL A 8 10.88 -18.45 0.31
C VAL A 8 9.61 -19.30 0.24
N PRO A 9 9.64 -20.64 0.36
CA PRO A 9 8.40 -21.42 0.24
C PRO A 9 7.46 -21.24 1.44
N GLU A 10 8.01 -21.28 2.65
CA GLU A 10 7.23 -21.25 3.90
C GLU A 10 6.58 -19.87 4.17
N LEU A 11 7.23 -18.77 3.73
CA LEU A 11 6.67 -17.41 3.86
C LEU A 11 5.58 -17.14 2.83
N VAL A 12 5.72 -17.65 1.62
CA VAL A 12 4.71 -17.55 0.56
C VAL A 12 3.46 -18.30 1.01
N ASP A 13 3.62 -19.52 1.50
CA ASP A 13 2.52 -20.30 2.09
C ASP A 13 1.89 -19.58 3.29
N ALA A 14 2.67 -18.97 4.19
CA ALA A 14 2.13 -18.21 5.33
C ALA A 14 1.42 -16.90 4.94
N VAL A 15 1.87 -16.22 3.89
CA VAL A 15 1.22 -15.00 3.35
C VAL A 15 -0.10 -15.36 2.65
N PHE A 16 -0.19 -16.52 2.00
CA PHE A 16 -1.38 -16.94 1.25
C PHE A 16 -2.34 -17.88 2.02
N ALA A 17 -1.92 -18.49 3.12
CA ALA A 17 -2.77 -19.39 3.92
C ALA A 17 -3.67 -18.68 4.94
N GLY A 18 -3.49 -17.38 5.20
CA GLY A 18 -4.27 -16.66 6.21
C GLY A 18 -4.01 -17.13 7.66
N ASP A 19 -2.99 -17.97 7.88
CA ASP A 19 -2.60 -18.48 9.19
C ASP A 19 -1.82 -17.41 9.97
N GLN A 20 -2.56 -16.56 10.68
CA GLN A 20 -2.00 -15.61 11.65
C GLN A 20 -1.19 -16.30 12.78
N GLU A 21 -1.41 -17.59 13.04
CA GLU A 21 -0.64 -18.34 14.06
C GLU A 21 0.79 -18.67 13.61
N LEU A 22 1.06 -18.79 12.30
CA LEU A 22 2.43 -19.00 11.79
C LEU A 22 3.24 -17.70 11.66
N MET A 23 2.59 -16.53 11.81
CA MET A 23 3.25 -15.21 11.82
C MET A 23 4.01 -14.92 13.12
N LEU A 24 3.82 -15.72 14.17
CA LEU A 24 4.44 -15.52 15.49
C LEU A 24 5.60 -16.46 15.82
N ASP A 25 5.79 -17.56 15.11
CA ASP A 25 6.83 -18.53 15.47
C ASP A 25 7.40 -19.23 14.24
N THR A 26 8.58 -18.78 13.78
CA THR A 26 9.83 -19.58 13.64
C THR A 26 10.73 -19.08 12.51
N VAL A 27 11.79 -18.37 12.90
CA VAL A 27 13.09 -18.47 12.21
C VAL A 27 14.16 -18.68 13.28
N GLY A 28 14.64 -19.92 13.43
CA GLY A 28 15.93 -20.19 14.07
C GLY A 28 16.11 -19.82 15.55
N GLY A 29 15.09 -20.01 16.40
CA GLY A 29 15.28 -19.96 17.86
C GLY A 29 15.65 -18.60 18.45
N ALA A 30 15.47 -17.51 17.69
CA ALA A 30 15.49 -16.15 18.19
C ALA A 30 14.17 -15.47 17.80
N SER A 31 13.42 -15.00 18.78
CA SER A 31 12.26 -14.12 18.58
C SER A 31 12.73 -12.85 17.86
N VAL A 32 12.50 -12.76 16.55
CA VAL A 32 12.74 -11.52 15.78
C VAL A 32 11.45 -10.72 15.88
N SER A 33 11.39 -9.68 16.72
CA SER A 33 10.24 -8.78 16.66
C SER A 33 10.22 -8.10 15.29
N ASN A 34 9.15 -8.36 14.52
CA ASN A 34 8.84 -7.64 13.27
C ASN A 34 8.41 -6.19 13.53
N LEU A 35 8.18 -5.85 14.81
CA LEU A 35 7.82 -4.52 15.27
C LEU A 35 9.06 -3.70 15.63
N VAL A 36 8.96 -2.40 15.41
CA VAL A 36 9.89 -1.35 15.88
C VAL A 36 9.21 -0.50 16.96
N SER A 37 9.98 0.35 17.65
CA SER A 37 9.39 1.32 18.56
C SER A 37 8.53 2.36 17.82
N GLU A 38 7.59 3.03 18.50
CA GLU A 38 6.77 4.04 17.83
C GLU A 38 7.61 5.22 17.31
N SER A 39 8.70 5.55 18.00
CA SER A 39 9.63 6.59 17.57
C SER A 39 10.36 6.22 16.28
N GLU A 40 10.86 4.98 16.20
CA GLU A 40 11.52 4.46 15.00
C GLU A 40 10.55 4.39 13.81
N ALA A 41 9.31 3.92 14.04
CA ALA A 41 8.28 3.90 13.01
C ALA A 41 7.99 5.32 12.47
N ARG A 42 7.76 6.30 13.35
CA ARG A 42 7.54 7.71 12.91
C ARG A 42 8.69 8.23 12.06
N GLN A 43 9.93 8.02 12.51
CA GLN A 43 11.12 8.45 11.77
C GLN A 43 11.24 7.78 10.41
N LEU A 44 10.99 6.46 10.33
CA LEU A 44 10.98 5.70 9.10
C LEU A 44 9.95 6.25 8.09
N HIS A 45 8.73 6.51 8.57
CA HIS A 45 7.64 7.04 7.73
C HIS A 45 7.92 8.45 7.24
N ASP A 46 8.37 9.37 8.10
CA ASP A 46 8.72 10.74 7.69
C ASP A 46 9.92 10.74 6.72
N ALA A 47 10.96 9.95 6.99
CA ALA A 47 12.12 9.85 6.12
C ALA A 47 11.76 9.20 4.76
N GLY A 48 10.91 8.17 4.77
CA GLY A 48 10.42 7.50 3.58
C GLY A 48 9.58 8.42 2.70
N PHE A 49 8.65 9.17 3.30
CA PHE A 49 7.84 10.16 2.60
C PHE A 49 8.69 11.26 1.97
N GLU A 50 9.61 11.85 2.72
CA GLU A 50 10.49 12.88 2.17
C GLU A 50 11.43 12.34 1.08
N LEU A 51 11.87 11.08 1.19
CA LEU A 51 12.66 10.42 0.15
C LEU A 51 11.89 10.32 -1.18
N VAL A 52 10.62 9.91 -1.15
CA VAL A 52 9.81 9.80 -2.37
C VAL A 52 9.39 11.18 -2.90
N CYS A 53 9.07 12.14 -2.03
CA CYS A 53 8.72 13.51 -2.45
C CYS A 53 9.86 14.23 -3.16
N ARG A 54 11.12 13.97 -2.79
CA ARG A 54 12.29 14.54 -3.48
C ARG A 54 12.39 14.09 -4.95
N ARG A 55 11.73 13.00 -5.34
CA ARG A 55 11.72 12.52 -6.74
C ARG A 55 10.73 13.27 -7.62
N ILE A 56 9.80 14.02 -7.04
CA ILE A 56 8.69 14.66 -7.76
C ILE A 56 9.08 16.06 -8.31
N TYR A 57 10.17 16.68 -7.83
CA TYR A 57 10.62 17.99 -8.30
C TYR A 57 11.89 17.96 -9.19
N PRO A 58 11.95 18.71 -10.31
CA PRO A 58 10.89 19.12 -11.23
C PRO A 58 10.91 18.19 -12.45
N ALA A 59 10.26 17.04 -12.34
CA ALA A 59 9.89 16.27 -13.50
C ALA A 59 8.44 16.65 -13.82
N THR A 60 8.30 17.50 -14.83
CA THR A 60 7.08 17.74 -15.62
C THR A 60 6.12 18.85 -15.16
N THR A 61 5.88 19.76 -16.10
CA THR A 61 4.69 20.61 -16.23
C THR A 61 3.47 19.78 -16.69
N ASP A 62 3.35 18.53 -16.25
CA ASP A 62 2.33 17.62 -16.76
C ASP A 62 0.98 17.96 -16.12
N THR A 63 0.02 18.32 -16.96
CA THR A 63 -1.35 18.67 -16.57
C THR A 63 -2.23 17.43 -16.36
N GLN A 64 -1.63 16.23 -16.30
CA GLN A 64 -2.35 15.00 -15.98
C GLN A 64 -3.02 15.08 -14.60
N THR A 65 -4.28 14.61 -14.53
CA THR A 65 -5.12 14.63 -13.33
C THR A 65 -4.46 13.91 -12.15
N SER A 66 -3.80 12.77 -12.39
CA SER A 66 -3.13 11.99 -11.35
C SER A 66 -1.93 12.71 -10.73
N MET A 67 -1.16 13.46 -11.54
CA MET A 67 -0.05 14.28 -11.03
C MET A 67 -0.57 15.44 -10.19
N THR A 68 -1.62 16.13 -10.66
CA THR A 68 -2.28 17.18 -9.86
C THR A 68 -2.74 16.65 -8.51
N ARG A 69 -3.36 15.46 -8.48
CA ARG A 69 -3.80 14.82 -7.24
C ARG A 69 -2.63 14.43 -6.33
N LEU A 70 -1.55 13.88 -6.88
CA LEU A 70 -0.32 13.55 -6.15
C LEU A 70 0.26 14.79 -5.44
N TYR A 71 0.34 15.93 -6.14
CA TYR A 71 0.78 17.19 -5.53
C TYR A 71 -0.13 17.63 -4.39
N SER A 72 -1.45 17.57 -4.56
CA SER A 72 -2.42 17.92 -3.51
C SER A 72 -2.29 17.02 -2.28
N ILE A 73 -2.10 15.71 -2.45
CA ILE A 73 -1.93 14.75 -1.35
C ILE A 73 -0.62 15.02 -0.61
N ILE A 74 0.47 15.32 -1.33
CA ILE A 74 1.75 15.68 -0.70
C ILE A 74 1.64 16.97 0.11
N GLN A 75 0.99 17.99 -0.45
CA GLN A 75 0.76 19.24 0.26
C GLN A 75 -0.10 19.01 1.51
N PHE A 76 -1.20 18.25 1.37
CA PHE A 76 -2.04 17.86 2.49
C PHE A 76 -1.24 17.15 3.58
N ARG A 77 -0.47 16.11 3.23
CA ARG A 77 0.37 15.38 4.19
C ARG A 77 1.39 16.27 4.91
N ARG A 78 1.94 17.29 4.24
CA ARG A 78 2.93 18.21 4.84
C ARG A 78 2.31 19.30 5.72
N GLU A 79 1.16 19.83 5.32
CA GLU A 79 0.60 21.06 5.90
C GLU A 79 -0.57 20.81 6.84
N GLN A 80 -1.25 19.66 6.71
CA GLN A 80 -2.57 19.43 7.30
C GLN A 80 -2.64 18.16 8.17
N VAL A 81 -1.60 17.32 8.13
CA VAL A 81 -1.50 16.07 8.87
C VAL A 81 -0.37 16.16 9.90
N LEU A 82 -0.69 15.92 11.17
CA LEU A 82 0.27 15.92 12.27
C LEU A 82 0.37 14.54 12.93
N TRP A 83 1.50 14.28 13.58
CA TRP A 83 1.67 13.11 14.44
C TRP A 83 0.93 13.29 15.76
N ALA A 84 0.26 12.22 16.19
CA ALA A 84 -0.29 12.06 17.53
C ALA A 84 0.16 10.73 18.15
N GLU A 85 0.02 10.65 19.47
CA GLU A 85 0.14 9.42 20.25
C GLU A 85 -1.22 8.95 20.73
N ILE A 86 -1.33 7.65 20.97
CA ILE A 86 -2.53 7.02 21.53
C ILE A 86 -2.37 6.93 23.05
N CYS A 87 -3.20 7.67 23.77
CA CYS A 87 -3.22 7.73 25.24
C CYS A 87 -4.56 7.21 25.76
N GLY A 88 -4.61 5.92 26.09
CA GLY A 88 -5.87 5.24 26.39
C GLY A 88 -6.76 5.20 25.15
N ASN A 89 -7.96 5.77 25.24
CA ASN A 89 -8.89 5.90 24.09
C ASN A 89 -8.80 7.28 23.41
N SER A 90 -7.81 8.09 23.74
CA SER A 90 -7.67 9.46 23.22
C SER A 90 -6.43 9.59 22.36
N TYR A 91 -6.43 10.61 21.50
CA TYR A 91 -5.30 10.97 20.66
C TYR A 91 -4.71 12.30 21.16
N VAL A 92 -3.42 12.31 21.43
CA VAL A 92 -2.71 13.49 21.94
C VAL A 92 -1.71 13.94 20.91
N SER A 93 -1.77 15.22 20.54
CA SER A 93 -0.85 15.78 19.55
C SER A 93 0.59 15.71 20.05
N LEU A 94 1.50 15.25 19.18
CA LEU A 94 2.95 15.35 19.40
C LEU A 94 3.54 16.65 18.85
N GLN A 95 2.75 17.43 18.13
CA GLN A 95 3.19 18.61 17.40
C GLN A 95 2.27 19.81 17.66
N ASN A 96 2.82 21.01 17.73
CA ASN A 96 2.01 22.22 17.77
C ASN A 96 1.59 22.61 16.35
N GLY A 97 0.31 22.93 16.16
CA GLY A 97 -0.19 23.38 14.87
C GLY A 97 -1.70 23.26 14.76
N LYS A 98 -2.25 23.82 13.68
CA LYS A 98 -3.58 23.46 13.22
C LYS A 98 -3.44 22.27 12.28
N ASN A 99 -4.35 21.33 12.39
CA ASN A 99 -4.41 20.16 11.53
C ASN A 99 -5.87 19.76 11.32
N ILE A 100 -6.12 19.02 10.25
CA ILE A 100 -7.44 18.47 9.93
C ILE A 100 -7.41 16.93 9.94
N ALA A 101 -6.22 16.33 10.05
CA ALA A 101 -6.05 14.90 10.22
C ALA A 101 -4.81 14.56 11.06
N TRP A 102 -4.75 13.32 11.53
CA TRP A 102 -3.71 12.80 12.40
C TRP A 102 -3.10 11.54 11.82
N MET A 103 -1.80 11.35 12.04
CA MET A 103 -1.14 10.06 11.90
C MET A 103 -0.74 9.55 13.28
N VAL A 104 -0.95 8.25 13.50
CA VAL A 104 -0.67 7.62 14.79
C VAL A 104 0.01 6.29 14.56
N ILE A 105 1.07 6.03 15.31
CA ILE A 105 1.63 4.68 15.42
C ILE A 105 0.86 3.97 16.51
N VAL A 106 0.32 2.80 16.21
CA VAL A 106 -0.43 2.00 17.17
C VAL A 106 0.54 1.28 18.10
N PRO A 107 0.51 1.54 19.43
CA PRO A 107 1.39 0.84 20.35
C PRO A 107 1.13 -0.67 20.32
N PRO A 108 2.16 -1.54 20.39
CA PRO A 108 1.98 -3.00 20.33
C PRO A 108 1.03 -3.57 21.38
N SER A 109 0.88 -2.89 22.52
CA SER A 109 -0.03 -3.28 23.61
C SER A 109 -1.45 -2.71 23.50
N HIS A 110 -1.73 -1.90 22.48
CA HIS A 110 -3.01 -1.23 22.33
C HIS A 110 -4.00 -2.11 21.56
N ARG A 111 -5.28 -2.11 21.96
CA ARG A 111 -6.35 -2.93 21.33
C ARG A 111 -6.48 -2.75 19.82
N LEU A 112 -6.13 -1.56 19.31
CA LEU A 112 -6.13 -1.28 17.87
C LEU A 112 -5.13 -2.15 17.09
N MET A 113 -4.12 -2.75 17.73
CA MET A 113 -3.25 -3.71 17.05
C MET A 113 -4.03 -4.89 16.49
N ASP A 114 -5.04 -5.35 17.24
CA ASP A 114 -5.88 -6.49 16.90
C ASP A 114 -7.15 -6.07 16.15
N GLU A 115 -7.71 -4.88 16.46
CA GLU A 115 -8.93 -4.37 15.81
C GLU A 115 -8.68 -3.86 14.39
N GLN A 116 -7.48 -3.39 14.08
CA GLN A 116 -7.17 -2.88 12.75
C GLN A 116 -6.80 -4.05 11.84
N ASP A 117 -7.47 -4.14 10.70
CA ASP A 117 -7.25 -5.24 9.75
C ASP A 117 -5.87 -5.12 9.07
N ASN A 118 -5.41 -3.88 8.87
CA ASN A 118 -4.33 -3.53 7.94
C ASN A 118 -3.05 -3.10 8.68
N VAL A 119 -1.94 -2.92 7.94
CA VAL A 119 -0.76 -2.21 8.48
C VAL A 119 -1.06 -0.72 8.57
N PHE A 120 -1.75 -0.16 7.58
CA PHE A 120 -2.19 1.22 7.55
C PHE A 120 -3.71 1.27 7.45
N GLN A 121 -4.35 2.18 8.18
CA GLN A 121 -5.80 2.33 8.10
C GLN A 121 -6.22 3.78 8.29
N ALA A 122 -6.59 4.42 7.19
CA ALA A 122 -7.32 5.69 7.21
C ALA A 122 -8.78 5.50 7.65
N HIS A 123 -9.23 6.27 8.64
CA HIS A 123 -10.59 6.21 9.17
C HIS A 123 -11.00 7.51 9.88
N CYS A 124 -12.30 7.62 10.19
CA CYS A 124 -12.83 8.69 11.03
C CYS A 124 -13.27 8.10 12.38
N ARG A 125 -12.72 8.63 13.49
CA ARG A 125 -13.10 8.23 14.86
C ARG A 125 -13.39 9.46 15.69
N ASP A 126 -14.58 9.52 16.29
CA ASP A 126 -15.02 10.64 17.14
C ASP A 126 -14.90 12.01 16.46
N GLY A 127 -15.12 12.06 15.14
CA GLY A 127 -14.99 13.27 14.32
C GLY A 127 -13.55 13.65 13.96
N LEU A 128 -12.57 12.81 14.30
CA LEU A 128 -11.16 12.98 13.92
C LEU A 128 -10.83 12.10 12.71
N ASN A 129 -10.14 12.67 11.73
CA ASN A 129 -9.58 11.93 10.60
C ASN A 129 -8.22 11.37 11.02
N ILE A 130 -8.05 10.05 10.99
CA ILE A 130 -6.90 9.36 11.55
C ILE A 130 -6.38 8.34 10.56
N LEU A 131 -5.06 8.35 10.35
CA LEU A 131 -4.32 7.24 9.75
C LEU A 131 -3.58 6.50 10.87
N SER A 132 -4.05 5.30 11.19
CA SER A 132 -3.38 4.40 12.14
C SER A 132 -2.40 3.50 11.44
N ILE A 133 -1.24 3.27 12.06
CA ILE A 133 -0.15 2.49 11.48
C ILE A 133 0.37 1.47 12.50
N LYS A 134 0.39 0.18 12.15
CA LYS A 134 1.14 -0.86 12.87
C LYS A 134 2.64 -0.56 12.78
N PRO A 135 3.42 -0.66 13.88
CA PRO A 135 4.84 -0.32 13.89
C PRO A 135 5.70 -1.42 13.28
N VAL A 136 5.42 -1.85 12.06
CA VAL A 136 6.17 -2.91 11.36
C VAL A 136 7.43 -2.34 10.69
N LYS A 137 8.46 -3.18 10.52
CA LYS A 137 9.66 -2.81 9.75
C LYS A 137 9.31 -2.65 8.27
N LEU A 138 9.68 -1.52 7.69
CA LEU A 138 9.59 -1.24 6.25
C LEU A 138 10.91 -0.69 5.73
N THR A 139 11.17 -0.82 4.43
CA THR A 139 12.19 -0.01 3.75
C THR A 139 11.69 1.41 3.52
N HIS A 140 12.61 2.38 3.42
CA HIS A 140 12.26 3.80 3.33
C HIS A 140 11.42 4.12 2.08
N ILE A 141 11.78 3.59 0.92
CA ILE A 141 11.02 3.86 -0.32
C ILE A 141 9.58 3.39 -0.19
N TRP A 142 9.36 2.18 0.33
CA TRP A 142 8.02 1.62 0.44
C TRP A 142 7.22 2.24 1.58
N ALA A 143 7.85 2.61 2.69
CA ALA A 143 7.21 3.41 3.72
C ALA A 143 6.67 4.75 3.16
N GLY A 144 7.40 5.36 2.21
CA GLY A 144 6.96 6.56 1.51
C GLY A 144 5.83 6.31 0.51
N ILE A 145 5.94 5.26 -0.32
CA ILE A 145 4.92 4.88 -1.31
C ILE A 145 3.58 4.58 -0.62
N PHE A 146 3.58 3.70 0.39
CA PHE A 146 2.35 3.35 1.13
C PHE A 146 1.78 4.56 1.88
N GLN A 147 2.62 5.45 2.40
CA GLN A 147 2.13 6.68 3.02
C GLN A 147 1.43 7.61 2.02
N VAL A 148 1.87 7.67 0.75
CA VAL A 148 1.17 8.46 -0.27
C VAL A 148 -0.19 7.88 -0.60
N HIS A 149 -0.28 6.54 -0.71
CA HIS A 149 -1.55 5.83 -0.88
C HIS A 149 -2.55 6.21 0.22
N GLU A 150 -2.13 6.03 1.47
CA GLU A 150 -2.97 6.23 2.65
C GLU A 150 -3.28 7.69 2.97
N ALA A 151 -2.35 8.60 2.67
CA ALA A 151 -2.63 10.02 2.70
C ALA A 151 -3.71 10.40 1.66
N GLY A 152 -3.86 9.63 0.58
CA GLY A 152 -4.94 9.78 -0.40
C GLY A 152 -6.32 9.49 0.20
N HIS A 153 -6.47 8.38 0.92
CA HIS A 153 -7.69 8.08 1.66
C HIS A 153 -7.97 9.12 2.74
N LEU A 154 -6.96 9.48 3.52
CA LEU A 154 -7.10 10.47 4.58
C LEU A 154 -7.49 11.86 4.03
N TYR A 155 -6.96 12.23 2.86
CA TYR A 155 -7.34 13.44 2.14
C TYR A 155 -8.81 13.40 1.71
N ASP A 156 -9.25 12.30 1.10
CA ASP A 156 -10.63 12.15 0.63
C ASP A 156 -11.64 12.16 1.79
N ILE A 157 -11.31 11.54 2.93
CA ILE A 157 -12.10 11.65 4.16
C ILE A 157 -12.17 13.11 4.63
N ALA A 158 -11.03 13.80 4.68
CA ALA A 158 -10.96 15.17 5.19
C ALA A 158 -11.77 16.18 4.37
N ILE A 159 -11.91 15.97 3.06
CA ILE A 159 -12.72 16.81 2.17
C ILE A 159 -14.18 16.30 2.00
N GLY A 160 -14.53 15.18 2.62
CA GLY A 160 -15.86 14.57 2.53
C GLY A 160 -16.15 13.83 1.21
N ALA A 161 -15.11 13.48 0.44
CA ALA A 161 -15.21 12.62 -0.74
C ALA A 161 -15.30 11.13 -0.36
N GLU A 162 -14.86 10.75 0.84
CA GLU A 162 -15.09 9.44 1.45
C GLU A 162 -15.80 9.60 2.80
N GLY A 163 -16.91 8.87 2.97
CA GLY A 163 -17.70 8.90 4.20
C GLY A 163 -17.05 8.09 5.34
N ALA A 164 -17.29 8.51 6.59
CA ALA A 164 -16.86 7.79 7.79
C ALA A 164 -17.41 6.35 7.89
N THR A 165 -18.59 6.11 7.29
CA THR A 165 -19.21 4.79 7.12
C THR A 165 -19.36 4.51 5.63
N ARG A 166 -18.22 4.24 4.99
CA ARG A 166 -18.14 4.01 3.54
C ARG A 166 -18.99 2.82 3.12
N SER A 167 -19.85 3.03 2.12
CA SER A 167 -20.40 1.92 1.34
C SER A 167 -19.29 1.22 0.56
N LEU A 168 -19.53 -0.03 0.11
CA LEU A 168 -18.54 -0.76 -0.67
C LEU A 168 -18.14 -0.02 -1.96
N ASP A 169 -19.08 0.67 -2.62
CA ASP A 169 -18.78 1.41 -3.85
C ASP A 169 -17.92 2.65 -3.57
N GLU A 170 -18.19 3.39 -2.49
CA GLU A 170 -17.35 4.52 -2.06
C GLU A 170 -15.94 4.05 -1.68
N TYR A 171 -15.84 2.92 -0.98
CA TYR A 171 -14.55 2.32 -0.65
C TYR A 171 -13.75 1.99 -1.91
N VAL A 172 -14.36 1.22 -2.82
CA VAL A 172 -13.72 0.79 -4.07
C VAL A 172 -13.32 2.00 -4.93
N GLU A 173 -14.13 3.07 -4.95
CA GLU A 173 -13.76 4.29 -5.64
C GLU A 173 -12.57 5.00 -5.01
N GLY A 174 -12.53 5.05 -3.67
CA GLY A 174 -11.39 5.55 -2.90
C GLY A 174 -10.11 4.82 -3.25
N GLU A 175 -10.14 3.49 -3.23
CA GLU A 175 -9.01 2.62 -3.62
C GLU A 175 -8.52 2.97 -5.02
N VAL A 176 -9.42 3.09 -6.01
CA VAL A 176 -9.03 3.47 -7.38
C VAL A 176 -8.31 4.83 -7.40
N ARG A 177 -8.78 5.83 -6.63
CA ARG A 177 -8.11 7.14 -6.56
C ARG A 177 -6.78 7.09 -5.82
N ALA A 178 -6.67 6.31 -4.75
CA ALA A 178 -5.43 6.11 -4.00
C ALA A 178 -4.37 5.40 -4.86
N TYR A 179 -4.72 4.27 -5.49
CA TYR A 179 -3.84 3.54 -6.41
C TYR A 179 -3.38 4.37 -7.60
N ARG A 180 -4.27 5.17 -8.22
CA ARG A 180 -3.85 6.07 -9.31
C ARG A 180 -2.82 7.10 -8.85
N THR A 181 -2.88 7.53 -7.58
CA THR A 181 -1.92 8.45 -6.99
C THR A 181 -0.59 7.74 -6.70
N GLU A 182 -0.66 6.55 -6.11
CA GLU A 182 0.49 5.69 -5.84
C GLU A 182 1.23 5.31 -7.13
N ASP A 183 0.50 4.93 -8.19
CA ASP A 183 1.05 4.60 -9.50
C ASP A 183 1.69 5.80 -10.19
N ALA A 184 1.11 7.00 -10.06
CA ALA A 184 1.75 8.22 -10.54
C ALA A 184 3.10 8.47 -9.85
N LEU A 185 3.18 8.24 -8.54
CA LEU A 185 4.45 8.32 -7.80
C LEU A 185 5.45 7.26 -8.29
N VAL A 186 5.03 6.01 -8.44
CA VAL A 186 5.90 4.91 -8.92
C VAL A 186 6.38 5.18 -10.35
N SER A 187 5.53 5.74 -11.21
CA SER A 187 5.92 6.19 -12.55
C SER A 187 7.02 7.25 -12.48
N VAL A 188 6.94 8.22 -11.57
CA VAL A 188 8.01 9.21 -11.34
C VAL A 188 9.30 8.52 -10.85
N ILE A 189 9.22 7.64 -9.85
CA ILE A 189 10.38 6.93 -9.29
C ILE A 189 11.12 6.12 -10.37
N THR A 190 10.35 5.45 -11.22
CA THR A 190 10.86 4.54 -12.26
C THR A 190 11.06 5.21 -13.62
N GLN A 191 10.79 6.51 -13.74
CA GLN A 191 10.84 7.27 -14.99
C GLN A 191 9.96 6.64 -16.10
N GLY A 192 8.76 6.19 -15.73
CA GLY A 192 7.77 5.57 -16.62
C GLY A 192 8.10 4.12 -17.04
N LYS A 193 9.23 3.56 -16.62
CA LYS A 193 9.63 2.19 -17.01
C LYS A 193 8.71 1.12 -16.42
N PHE A 194 8.06 1.41 -15.29
CA PHE A 194 7.20 0.45 -14.60
C PHE A 194 6.04 -0.04 -15.48
N SER A 195 5.30 0.87 -16.10
CA SER A 195 4.17 0.53 -16.97
C SER A 195 4.59 -0.26 -18.21
N THR A 196 5.76 0.05 -18.79
CA THR A 196 6.33 -0.69 -19.92
C THR A 196 6.64 -2.13 -19.53
N VAL A 197 7.21 -2.35 -18.34
CA VAL A 197 7.50 -3.69 -17.85
C VAL A 197 6.22 -4.48 -17.51
N ILE A 198 5.19 -3.81 -16.99
CA ILE A 198 3.88 -4.44 -16.81
C ILE A 198 3.29 -4.86 -18.16
N ASP A 199 3.35 -4.02 -19.20
CA ASP A 199 2.89 -4.38 -20.54
C ASP A 199 3.61 -5.62 -21.08
N ASP A 200 4.93 -5.70 -20.91
CA ASP A 200 5.70 -6.89 -21.28
C ASP A 200 5.27 -8.14 -20.50
N ILE A 201 5.01 -8.00 -19.18
CA ILE A 201 4.53 -9.10 -18.33
C ILE A 201 3.16 -9.58 -18.82
N ILE A 202 2.23 -8.66 -19.11
CA ILE A 202 0.90 -8.98 -19.62
C ILE A 202 1.00 -9.75 -20.94
N ILE A 203 1.79 -9.24 -21.90
CA ILE A 203 1.94 -9.85 -23.23
C ILE A 203 2.63 -11.22 -23.14
N THR A 204 3.73 -11.33 -22.38
CA THR A 204 4.51 -12.58 -22.25
C THR A 204 3.69 -13.69 -21.61
N ASN A 205 2.79 -13.32 -20.69
CA ASN A 205 2.00 -14.29 -19.93
C ASN A 205 0.57 -14.48 -20.47
N ALA A 206 0.21 -13.76 -21.54
CA ALA A 206 -1.14 -13.74 -22.12
C ALA A 206 -2.22 -13.46 -21.06
N PHE A 207 -2.02 -12.43 -20.24
CA PHE A 207 -3.03 -11.99 -19.27
C PHE A 207 -4.09 -11.14 -19.97
N ASP A 208 -5.31 -11.66 -20.01
CA ASP A 208 -6.47 -11.02 -20.63
C ASP A 208 -7.51 -10.58 -19.60
N ASP A 209 -7.46 -11.07 -18.36
CA ASP A 209 -8.37 -10.69 -17.27
C ASP A 209 -7.59 -10.49 -15.95
N PRO A 210 -8.02 -9.58 -15.06
CA PRO A 210 -7.43 -9.44 -13.71
C PRO A 210 -7.33 -10.75 -12.91
N THR A 211 -8.18 -11.75 -13.19
CA THR A 211 -8.10 -13.06 -12.55
C THR A 211 -6.88 -13.88 -12.97
N ASP A 212 -6.26 -13.61 -14.12
CA ASP A 212 -5.11 -14.38 -14.60
C ASP A 212 -3.88 -14.19 -13.71
N ILE A 213 -3.62 -12.96 -13.24
CA ILE A 213 -2.53 -12.71 -12.30
C ILE A 213 -2.79 -13.39 -10.95
N LEU A 214 -4.05 -13.41 -10.50
CA LEU A 214 -4.44 -14.09 -9.26
C LEU A 214 -4.25 -15.62 -9.36
N MET A 215 -4.51 -16.21 -10.53
CA MET A 215 -4.21 -17.63 -10.76
C MET A 215 -2.70 -17.90 -10.67
N VAL A 216 -1.86 -17.05 -11.25
CA VAL A 216 -0.40 -17.20 -11.16
C VAL A 216 0.09 -17.11 -9.71
N VAL A 217 -0.38 -16.11 -8.97
CA VAL A 217 -0.04 -15.93 -7.54
C VAL A 217 -0.31 -17.21 -6.73
N ARG A 218 -1.42 -17.91 -7.01
CA ARG A 218 -1.86 -19.10 -6.26
C ARG A 218 -1.23 -20.40 -6.68
N SER A 219 -0.92 -20.54 -7.96
CA SER A 219 -0.63 -21.84 -8.56
C SER A 219 0.76 -21.96 -9.16
N ASP A 220 1.48 -20.85 -9.31
CA ASP A 220 2.80 -20.82 -9.93
C ASP A 220 3.73 -19.84 -9.19
N HIS A 221 4.18 -20.25 -8.00
CA HIS A 221 5.02 -19.45 -7.12
C HIS A 221 6.34 -19.02 -7.76
N GLN A 222 6.96 -19.87 -8.57
CA GLN A 222 8.21 -19.55 -9.25
C GLN A 222 8.00 -18.43 -10.28
N LYS A 223 6.89 -18.48 -11.02
CA LYS A 223 6.53 -17.42 -11.96
C LYS A 223 6.17 -16.12 -11.25
N TRP A 224 5.44 -16.19 -10.13
CA TRP A 224 5.15 -15.02 -9.31
C TRP A 224 6.42 -14.38 -8.73
N GLU A 225 7.37 -15.18 -8.24
CA GLU A 225 8.66 -14.70 -7.75
C GLU A 225 9.42 -13.94 -8.84
N GLN A 226 9.46 -14.46 -10.07
CA GLN A 226 10.11 -13.80 -11.20
C GLN A 226 9.42 -12.47 -11.57
N ILE A 227 8.09 -12.45 -11.60
CA ILE A 227 7.29 -11.25 -11.88
C ILE A 227 7.54 -10.18 -10.80
N SER A 228 7.38 -10.55 -9.53
CA SER A 228 7.52 -9.62 -8.40
C SER A 228 8.95 -9.10 -8.25
N LEU A 229 9.99 -9.92 -8.49
CA LEU A 229 11.38 -9.48 -8.51
C LEU A 229 11.63 -8.48 -9.66
N ARG A 230 11.11 -8.77 -10.86
CA ARG A 230 11.25 -7.89 -12.04
C ARG A 230 10.60 -6.52 -11.80
N LEU A 231 9.44 -6.48 -11.16
CA LEU A 231 8.76 -5.22 -10.80
C LEU A 231 9.46 -4.50 -9.65
N GLY A 232 9.79 -5.21 -8.57
CA GLY A 232 10.38 -4.63 -7.37
C GLY A 232 11.73 -3.97 -7.63
N THR A 233 12.58 -4.61 -8.44
CA THR A 233 13.93 -4.09 -8.78
C THR A 233 13.92 -2.81 -9.61
N LEU A 234 12.79 -2.43 -10.22
CA LEU A 234 12.64 -1.12 -10.86
C LEU A 234 12.46 0.00 -9.83
N ILE A 235 11.84 -0.31 -8.69
CA ILE A 235 11.50 0.66 -7.64
C ILE A 235 12.66 0.79 -6.65
N THR A 236 13.18 -0.34 -6.15
CA THR A 236 14.32 -0.39 -5.23
C THR A 236 15.07 -1.73 -5.33
N HIS A 237 16.36 -1.72 -5.01
CA HIS A 237 17.16 -2.94 -4.87
C HIS A 237 17.07 -3.56 -3.46
N GLU A 238 16.36 -2.92 -2.53
CA GLU A 238 16.19 -3.42 -1.17
C GLU A 238 15.16 -4.56 -1.10
N PHE A 239 15.55 -5.65 -0.45
CA PHE A 239 14.61 -6.70 -0.05
C PHE A 239 13.59 -6.16 0.97
N PRO A 240 12.37 -6.72 1.04
CA PRO A 240 11.41 -6.38 2.08
C PRO A 240 12.02 -6.54 3.48
N ALA A 241 11.82 -5.56 4.35
CA ALA A 241 12.32 -5.56 5.72
C ALA A 241 11.43 -6.39 6.68
N SER A 242 10.23 -6.77 6.25
CA SER A 242 9.32 -7.65 6.97
C SER A 242 8.38 -8.41 6.04
N VAL A 243 7.70 -9.44 6.58
CA VAL A 243 6.63 -10.17 5.89
C VAL A 243 5.48 -9.24 5.51
N SER A 244 5.12 -8.32 6.42
CA SER A 244 4.07 -7.33 6.18
C SER A 244 4.42 -6.41 5.01
N GLU A 245 5.66 -5.95 4.92
CA GLU A 245 6.10 -5.18 3.76
C GLU A 245 6.01 -5.98 2.46
N MET A 246 6.45 -7.24 2.48
CA MET A 246 6.40 -8.11 1.32
C MET A 246 4.95 -8.29 0.83
N ALA A 247 4.01 -8.53 1.73
CA ALA A 247 2.59 -8.66 1.41
C ALA A 247 2.01 -7.40 0.77
N MET A 248 2.29 -6.21 1.33
CA MET A 248 1.83 -4.95 0.76
C MET A 248 2.43 -4.68 -0.63
N ARG A 249 3.73 -4.95 -0.82
CA ARG A 249 4.39 -4.83 -2.14
C ARG A 249 3.73 -5.76 -3.17
N TYR A 250 3.42 -6.99 -2.77
CA TYR A 250 2.75 -7.97 -3.63
C TYR A 250 1.33 -7.52 -4.00
N GLY A 251 0.58 -6.99 -3.04
CA GLY A 251 -0.72 -6.36 -3.28
C GLY A 251 -0.64 -5.27 -4.34
N TYR A 252 0.30 -4.34 -4.18
CA TYR A 252 0.54 -3.28 -5.16
C TYR A 252 0.84 -3.84 -6.56
N TYR A 253 1.72 -4.83 -6.69
CA TYR A 253 2.07 -5.41 -8.00
C TYR A 253 0.88 -6.10 -8.69
N VAL A 254 0.08 -6.86 -7.93
CA VAL A 254 -1.14 -7.51 -8.45
C VAL A 254 -2.12 -6.44 -8.94
N THR A 255 -2.38 -5.41 -8.14
CA THR A 255 -3.29 -4.33 -8.52
C THR A 255 -2.77 -3.54 -9.71
N ALA A 256 -1.47 -3.25 -9.78
CA ALA A 256 -0.87 -2.54 -10.91
C ALA A 256 -1.01 -3.31 -12.23
N ILE A 257 -0.79 -4.63 -12.22
CA ILE A 257 -1.01 -5.48 -13.40
C ILE A 257 -2.51 -5.46 -13.78
N ALA A 258 -3.41 -5.64 -12.82
CA ALA A 258 -4.85 -5.64 -13.07
C ALA A 258 -5.37 -4.29 -13.60
N PHE A 259 -4.86 -3.18 -13.08
CA PHE A 259 -5.18 -1.83 -13.56
C PHE A 259 -4.68 -1.62 -14.98
N ARG A 260 -3.47 -2.11 -15.29
CA ARG A 260 -2.93 -2.01 -16.65
C ARG A 260 -3.72 -2.84 -17.65
N ILE A 261 -4.22 -4.02 -17.25
CA ILE A 261 -5.18 -4.79 -18.08
C ILE A 261 -6.44 -3.97 -18.33
N ALA A 262 -7.02 -3.36 -17.29
CA ALA A 262 -8.20 -2.51 -17.41
C ALA A 262 -7.98 -1.32 -18.36
N GLU A 263 -6.82 -0.65 -18.28
CA GLU A 263 -6.42 0.44 -19.19
C GLU A 263 -6.34 0.01 -20.65
N ARG A 264 -5.73 -1.14 -20.93
CA ARG A 264 -5.59 -1.67 -22.29
C ARG A 264 -6.93 -2.04 -22.92
N GLN A 265 -7.93 -2.36 -22.09
CA GLN A 265 -9.26 -2.76 -22.53
C GLN A 265 -10.29 -1.62 -22.55
N ALA A 266 -9.99 -0.50 -21.90
CA ALA A 266 -10.92 0.61 -21.79
C ALA A 266 -11.05 1.34 -23.12
N SER A 267 -12.29 1.67 -23.48
CA SER A 267 -12.62 2.43 -24.67
C SER A 267 -12.62 3.95 -24.46
N ASN A 268 -12.77 4.39 -23.21
CA ASN A 268 -12.76 5.79 -22.76
C ASN A 268 -12.59 5.86 -21.23
N ASP A 269 -12.46 7.07 -20.67
CA ASP A 269 -12.20 7.27 -19.23
C ASP A 269 -13.34 6.79 -18.31
N GLY A 270 -14.59 6.87 -18.76
CA GLY A 270 -15.74 6.37 -18.00
C GLY A 270 -15.73 4.84 -17.91
N ASP A 271 -15.44 4.18 -19.03
CA ASP A 271 -15.25 2.73 -19.10
C ASP A 271 -14.03 2.27 -18.29
N LEU A 272 -12.94 3.04 -18.32
CA LEU A 272 -11.75 2.78 -17.51
C LEU A 272 -12.06 2.72 -16.01
N MET A 273 -12.80 3.70 -15.51
CA MET A 273 -13.21 3.74 -14.10
C MET A 273 -14.00 2.49 -13.71
N VAL A 274 -14.97 2.08 -14.54
CA VAL A 274 -15.77 0.87 -14.30
C VAL A 274 -14.89 -0.39 -14.28
N LYS A 275 -13.94 -0.51 -15.21
CA LYS A 275 -13.02 -1.65 -15.28
C LYS A 275 -12.05 -1.70 -14.10
N GLN A 276 -11.51 -0.56 -13.66
CA GLN A 276 -10.64 -0.49 -12.48
C GLN A 276 -11.39 -0.79 -11.18
N LYS A 277 -12.62 -0.27 -11.00
CA LYS A 277 -13.50 -0.68 -9.89
C LYS A 277 -13.73 -2.20 -9.90
N LYS A 278 -14.01 -2.80 -11.07
CA LYS A 278 -14.17 -4.25 -11.21
C LYS A 278 -12.88 -5.01 -10.86
N ALA A 279 -11.71 -4.50 -11.24
CA ALA A 279 -10.42 -5.11 -10.90
C ALA A 279 -10.20 -5.14 -9.38
N ILE A 280 -10.43 -4.03 -8.67
CA ILE A 280 -10.37 -3.96 -7.19
C ILE A 280 -11.31 -5.00 -6.57
N VAL A 281 -12.59 -4.99 -6.97
CA VAL A 281 -13.59 -5.95 -6.43
C VAL A 281 -13.20 -7.40 -6.71
N THR A 282 -12.58 -7.67 -7.86
CA THR A 282 -12.12 -9.02 -8.23
C THR A 282 -11.01 -9.48 -7.31
N ILE A 283 -10.00 -8.63 -7.07
CA ILE A 283 -8.88 -8.93 -6.17
C ILE A 283 -9.40 -9.11 -4.73
N MET A 284 -10.24 -8.20 -4.24
CA MET A 284 -10.85 -8.29 -2.90
C MET A 284 -11.64 -9.60 -2.71
N ARG A 285 -12.41 -10.03 -3.71
CA ARG A 285 -13.23 -11.25 -3.61
C ARG A 285 -12.45 -12.53 -3.76
N ALA A 286 -11.40 -12.51 -4.56
CA ALA A 286 -10.69 -13.72 -4.92
C ALA A 286 -10.01 -14.30 -3.68
N GLU A 287 -9.53 -13.48 -2.76
CA GLU A 287 -8.95 -13.96 -1.52
C GLU A 287 -9.69 -13.35 -0.33
N PRO A 288 -10.18 -14.17 0.62
CA PRO A 288 -10.54 -13.68 1.95
C PRO A 288 -9.35 -13.02 2.67
N SER A 289 -8.11 -13.32 2.23
CA SER A 289 -6.85 -12.70 2.64
C SER A 289 -6.38 -11.53 1.75
N ALA A 290 -6.90 -11.34 0.53
CA ALA A 290 -6.64 -10.16 -0.33
C ALA A 290 -7.78 -9.14 -0.32
N ALA A 291 -8.96 -9.53 0.18
CA ALA A 291 -9.77 -8.63 1.00
C ALA A 291 -8.82 -7.99 2.01
N ARG A 292 -8.04 -8.75 2.80
CA ARG A 292 -6.93 -8.21 3.63
C ARG A 292 -5.63 -7.85 2.90
N ILE A 293 -5.59 -7.64 1.58
CA ILE A 293 -4.40 -7.11 0.87
C ILE A 293 -4.74 -5.73 0.28
N ILE A 294 -5.96 -5.58 -0.23
CA ILE A 294 -6.58 -4.29 -0.56
C ILE A 294 -7.12 -3.61 0.72
N GLU A 295 -7.69 -4.37 1.65
CA GLU A 295 -7.77 -4.08 3.08
C GLU A 295 -6.45 -4.50 3.78
N SER A 296 -5.27 -4.18 3.25
CA SER A 296 -4.03 -4.12 4.09
C SER A 296 -3.03 -3.09 3.65
N LEU A 297 -3.20 -2.60 2.42
CA LEU A 297 -2.88 -1.23 2.07
C LEU A 297 -3.78 -0.28 2.87
#